data_AF-A0A6V8QWW7-F1
#
_entry.id   AF-A0A6V8QWW7-F1
#
_cell.length_a   1.000
_cell.length_b   1.000
_cell.length_c   1.000
_cell.angle_alpha   90.00
_cell.angle_beta   90.00
_cell.angle_gamma   90.00
#
_symmetry.space_group_name_H-M   'P 1'
#
loop_
_entity.id
_entity.type
_entity.pdbx_description
1 polymer ?
#
loop_
_entity_poly.entity_id
_entity_poly.type
_entity_poly.pdbx_seq_one_letter_code
_entity_poly.pdbx_strand_id
1 'polypeptide(L)'
;MAGRVVSTVIRVGDASYYMHPLTPSNSQLDIPTFDRDMVAEACTILTIDGQFPNASELQATLDDFSTKDDVWSRDFIGTMIVQTTEIDRKLTGNDKDMLRSLGASDVRLFYNGAAEAQLPQGPYFLHYGQLYQAYRLYPDTADAFIVATVPDDSDSFRSLDASAYGEQYPSVLTVAVPSRLYYAKSKAKPYAGLRIAIKDIIDLKGLKTGASSRAYTDLYPAKEESAETVKRLINLGFVIVGKLKTTQFADSEWPTSDWVDYHGPWNPHGDGYLTPSGSSAGSASAVSTYTWLDLSLGTDTLGSIRSPSAAQGIFGMRPTLGAANTTGVVPYSSNWDTVGGFARTATEFKSLAQALYGSAETEGRIYEKPTKLIYLTDYWPVHHEESQRVMESFVMRVESFLGTNRTNINLADTWKGTRPVGTDESISKYFHHAFDWSANRDQWTGLLKPFITEYTEKMGKPPILNPQVRFKVQGLYTDRNSRAEGRGDGYSSSIIVLPWTNVGTTPYISKFTQKTEQLPAAVGFIAAKGSDVMLADFVSKLFEDPYTVIKPEQEQAPLS
;
A
#
# COMPACT_ATOMS: atom_id res chain seq x y z
N MET A 1 -5.34 10.90 36.55
CA MET A 1 -6.05 9.67 36.10
C MET A 1 -5.75 9.51 34.62
N ALA A 2 -5.53 8.29 34.11
CA ALA A 2 -5.48 8.11 32.66
C ALA A 2 -6.87 8.43 32.08
N GLY A 3 -6.95 9.34 31.11
CA GLY A 3 -8.20 9.64 30.42
C GLY A 3 -8.62 8.45 29.58
N ARG A 4 -9.87 7.99 29.71
CA ARG A 4 -10.42 7.06 28.72
C ARG A 4 -10.56 7.83 27.41
N VAL A 5 -9.87 7.38 26.36
CA VAL A 5 -10.08 7.90 25.00
C VAL A 5 -11.52 7.56 24.61
N VAL A 6 -12.39 8.57 24.57
CA VAL A 6 -13.76 8.42 24.08
C VAL A 6 -13.71 8.43 22.55
N SER A 7 -14.04 7.32 21.91
CA SER A 7 -14.07 7.21 20.45
C SER A 7 -15.32 7.87 19.87
N THR A 8 -15.30 9.20 19.77
CA THR A 8 -16.41 9.96 19.17
C THR A 8 -16.34 9.92 17.64
N VAL A 9 -17.42 9.42 17.02
CA VAL A 9 -17.68 9.56 15.59
C VAL A 9 -18.60 10.75 15.37
N ILE A 10 -18.23 11.64 14.46
CA ILE A 10 -18.97 12.86 14.10
C ILE A 10 -19.32 12.83 12.61
N ARG A 11 -20.38 13.54 12.21
CA ARG A 11 -20.64 13.88 10.81
C ARG A 11 -20.50 15.37 10.57
N VAL A 12 -19.84 15.72 9.47
CA VAL A 12 -19.67 17.09 8.96
C VAL A 12 -19.98 17.03 7.47
N GLY A 13 -21.04 17.72 7.04
CA GLY A 13 -21.68 17.45 5.74
C GLY A 13 -22.06 15.97 5.60
N ASP A 14 -21.82 15.41 4.42
CA ASP A 14 -22.05 13.98 4.12
C ASP A 14 -20.92 13.05 4.62
N ALA A 15 -19.83 13.59 5.16
CA ALA A 15 -18.67 12.82 5.59
C ALA A 15 -18.70 12.50 7.09
N SER A 16 -18.24 11.29 7.46
CA SER A 16 -18.05 10.89 8.85
C SER A 16 -16.57 11.02 9.24
N TYR A 17 -16.31 11.37 10.49
CA TYR A 17 -14.97 11.61 11.04
C TYR A 17 -14.81 10.96 12.41
N TYR A 18 -13.58 10.58 12.71
CA TYR A 18 -13.12 10.18 14.03
C TYR A 18 -12.34 11.33 14.66
N MET A 19 -12.68 11.66 15.91
CA MET A 19 -11.92 12.61 16.73
C MET A 19 -10.69 11.90 17.29
N HIS A 20 -9.54 12.04 16.63
CA HIS A 20 -8.28 11.52 17.16
C HIS A 20 -7.72 12.52 18.19
N PRO A 21 -7.42 12.10 19.44
CA PRO A 21 -6.83 12.99 20.42
C PRO A 21 -5.47 13.50 19.96
N LEU A 22 -5.13 14.74 20.30
CA LEU A 22 -3.76 15.23 20.20
C LEU A 22 -2.91 14.51 21.25
N THR A 23 -2.21 13.46 20.83
CA THR A 23 -1.35 12.67 21.71
C THR A 23 -0.07 13.46 22.05
N PRO A 24 0.32 13.60 23.32
CA PRO A 24 1.47 14.42 23.72
C PRO A 24 2.80 13.66 23.53
N SER A 25 3.04 13.11 22.34
CA SER A 25 4.28 12.42 21.99
C SER A 25 5.46 13.40 22.09
N ASN A 26 6.27 13.26 23.15
CA ASN A 26 7.39 14.13 23.52
C ASN A 26 7.05 15.57 23.95
N SER A 27 6.12 15.71 24.90
CA SER A 27 6.24 16.68 26.02
C SER A 27 6.52 18.17 25.73
N GLN A 28 6.22 18.68 24.54
CA GLN A 28 6.37 20.10 24.18
C GLN A 28 5.11 20.76 23.59
N LEU A 29 4.12 19.97 23.17
CA LEU A 29 2.84 20.47 22.64
C LEU A 29 2.01 21.13 23.75
N ASP A 30 2.08 22.47 23.83
CA ASP A 30 1.10 23.28 24.54
C ASP A 30 -0.25 23.19 23.79
N ILE A 31 -1.08 22.21 24.16
CA ILE A 31 -2.42 22.05 23.60
C ILE A 31 -3.33 23.13 24.19
N PRO A 32 -3.95 24.01 23.37
CA PRO A 32 -4.80 25.06 23.88
C PRO A 32 -6.06 24.52 24.55
N THR A 33 -6.42 25.12 25.67
CA THR A 33 -7.76 24.98 26.28
C THR A 33 -8.56 26.25 26.02
N PHE A 34 -9.61 26.16 25.20
CA PHE A 34 -10.56 27.24 24.99
C PHE A 34 -11.73 27.18 25.99
N ASP A 35 -12.62 28.17 25.95
CA ASP A 35 -13.88 28.14 26.70
C ASP A 35 -14.76 26.94 26.30
N ARG A 36 -15.63 26.51 27.23
CA ARG A 36 -16.27 25.19 27.21
C ARG A 36 -17.53 25.12 26.36
N ASP A 37 -17.36 25.08 25.05
CA ASP A 37 -18.43 24.68 24.14
C ASP A 37 -18.76 23.19 24.30
N MET A 38 -20.03 22.87 24.51
CA MET A 38 -20.50 21.50 24.85
C MET A 38 -20.71 20.61 23.61
N VAL A 39 -20.84 21.23 22.43
CA VAL A 39 -20.91 20.54 21.15
C VAL A 39 -19.47 20.34 20.64
N ALA A 40 -19.26 19.42 19.71
CA ALA A 40 -18.00 19.30 19.00
C ALA A 40 -18.09 20.09 17.68
N GLU A 41 -17.28 21.14 17.55
CA GLU A 41 -17.28 22.04 16.39
C GLU A 41 -16.19 21.65 15.40
N ALA A 42 -16.51 21.68 14.11
CA ALA A 42 -15.51 21.57 13.04
C ALA A 42 -14.75 22.89 12.91
N CYS A 43 -13.43 22.85 13.03
CA CYS A 43 -12.60 24.05 13.02
C CYS A 43 -11.37 23.92 12.11
N THR A 44 -10.81 25.06 11.69
CA THR A 44 -9.58 25.12 10.88
C THR A 44 -8.50 25.89 11.63
N ILE A 45 -7.33 25.28 11.80
CA ILE A 45 -6.14 25.97 12.31
C ILE A 45 -5.37 26.57 11.13
N LEU A 46 -5.08 27.87 11.22
CA LEU A 46 -4.12 28.57 10.38
C LEU A 46 -2.96 29.09 11.25
N THR A 47 -1.72 28.91 10.80
CA THR A 47 -0.55 29.51 11.44
C THR A 47 -0.25 30.83 10.75
N ILE A 48 -0.26 31.93 11.51
CA ILE A 48 0.00 33.28 11.01
C ILE A 48 1.04 33.96 11.91
N ASP A 49 2.23 34.13 11.34
CA ASP A 49 3.37 34.83 11.92
C ASP A 49 3.76 36.00 10.98
N GLY A 50 4.12 37.15 11.53
CA GLY A 50 4.36 38.38 10.75
C GLY A 50 3.07 39.08 10.30
N GLN A 51 3.11 39.79 9.17
CA GLN A 51 1.96 40.54 8.65
C GLN A 51 0.72 39.63 8.46
N PHE A 52 -0.46 40.09 8.90
CA PHE A 52 -1.70 39.34 8.67
C PHE A 52 -2.02 39.30 7.16
N PRO A 53 -2.23 38.11 6.55
CA PRO A 53 -2.46 38.00 5.11
C PRO A 53 -3.78 38.64 4.68
N ASN A 54 -3.85 39.11 3.44
CA ASN A 54 -5.07 39.68 2.87
C ASN A 54 -6.06 38.59 2.44
N ALA A 55 -7.31 38.98 2.14
CA ALA A 55 -8.40 38.06 1.81
C ALA A 55 -8.06 37.11 0.64
N SER A 56 -7.29 37.56 -0.35
CA SER A 56 -6.88 36.72 -1.47
C SER A 56 -5.81 35.70 -1.10
N GLU A 57 -4.95 35.99 -0.13
CA GLU A 57 -3.91 35.07 0.37
C GLU A 57 -4.53 34.00 1.28
N LEU A 58 -5.47 34.41 2.13
CA LEU A 58 -6.27 33.49 2.95
C LEU A 58 -7.14 32.58 2.07
N GLN A 59 -7.85 33.13 1.09
CA GLN A 59 -8.66 32.33 0.14
C GLN A 59 -7.78 31.33 -0.63
N ALA A 60 -6.63 31.77 -1.15
CA ALA A 60 -5.68 30.87 -1.81
C ALA A 60 -5.15 29.76 -0.88
N THR A 61 -4.98 30.02 0.41
CA THR A 61 -4.60 29.00 1.41
C THR A 61 -5.70 27.95 1.60
N LEU A 62 -6.97 28.36 1.68
CA LEU A 62 -8.10 27.44 1.83
C LEU A 62 -8.39 26.64 0.54
N ASP A 63 -8.12 27.21 -0.63
CA ASP A 63 -8.22 26.49 -1.91
C ASP A 63 -7.02 25.54 -2.14
N ASP A 64 -5.84 25.88 -1.63
CA ASP A 64 -4.69 24.97 -1.57
C ASP A 64 -4.96 23.76 -0.64
N PHE A 65 -5.59 24.00 0.52
CA PHE A 65 -6.09 22.92 1.40
C PHE A 65 -7.08 22.02 0.66
N SER A 66 -8.07 22.62 -0.02
CA SER A 66 -9.06 21.90 -0.85
C SER A 66 -8.43 21.06 -1.97
N THR A 67 -7.24 21.42 -2.42
CA THR A 67 -6.53 20.77 -3.54
C THR A 67 -5.59 19.66 -3.07
N LYS A 68 -5.03 19.78 -1.86
CA LYS A 68 -4.01 18.87 -1.32
C LYS A 68 -4.55 17.81 -0.35
N ASP A 69 -5.79 17.96 0.13
CA ASP A 69 -6.35 17.11 1.16
C ASP A 69 -7.79 16.71 0.90
N ASP A 70 -8.11 15.47 1.26
CA ASP A 70 -9.41 14.82 1.14
C ASP A 70 -10.13 14.66 2.50
N VAL A 71 -9.55 15.21 3.57
CA VAL A 71 -10.13 15.24 4.93
C VAL A 71 -10.69 16.62 5.25
N TRP A 72 -10.00 17.69 4.88
CA TRP A 72 -10.50 19.06 5.00
C TRP A 72 -11.62 19.34 3.99
N SER A 73 -12.62 20.12 4.42
CA SER A 73 -13.65 20.71 3.57
C SER A 73 -13.98 22.11 4.07
N ARG A 74 -14.69 22.91 3.25
CA ARG A 74 -15.14 24.25 3.65
C ARG A 74 -16.07 24.25 4.88
N ASP A 75 -16.64 23.11 5.26
CA ASP A 75 -17.42 22.96 6.49
C ASP A 75 -16.56 23.14 7.76
N PHE A 76 -15.25 22.90 7.69
CA PHE A 76 -14.30 23.16 8.79
C PHE A 76 -13.96 24.67 8.95
N ILE A 77 -14.50 25.56 8.12
CA ILE A 77 -14.31 27.02 8.26
C ILE A 77 -15.14 27.57 9.44
N GLY A 78 -16.17 26.85 9.91
CA GLY A 78 -17.15 27.32 10.91
C GLY A 78 -16.53 28.03 12.12
N THR A 79 -15.49 27.44 12.71
CA THR A 79 -14.65 28.07 13.74
C THR A 79 -13.20 28.15 13.24
N MET A 80 -12.67 29.35 13.01
CA MET A 80 -11.26 29.54 12.59
C MET A 80 -10.37 29.86 13.79
N ILE A 81 -9.25 29.14 13.92
CA ILE A 81 -8.28 29.29 14.99
C ILE A 81 -6.97 29.79 14.38
N VAL A 82 -6.58 31.03 14.71
CA VAL A 82 -5.26 31.57 14.34
C VAL A 82 -4.26 31.14 15.40
N GLN A 83 -3.22 30.42 15.00
CA GLN A 83 -2.04 30.11 15.81
C GLN A 83 -0.90 31.08 15.46
N THR A 84 -0.10 31.49 16.45
CA THR A 84 1.03 32.40 16.25
C THR A 84 2.15 32.21 17.29
N THR A 85 3.39 32.51 16.92
CA THR A 85 4.58 32.62 17.80
C THR A 85 4.75 34.00 18.42
N GLU A 86 3.87 34.96 18.12
CA GLU A 86 3.95 36.34 18.62
C GLU A 86 3.14 36.52 19.91
N ILE A 87 3.83 36.65 21.05
CA ILE A 87 3.20 36.67 22.39
C ILE A 87 2.19 37.82 22.62
N ASP A 88 2.42 38.98 22.02
CA ASP A 88 1.57 40.17 22.15
C ASP A 88 0.55 40.33 21.01
N ARG A 89 0.46 39.37 20.07
CA ARG A 89 -0.41 39.46 18.90
C ARG A 89 -1.89 39.55 19.31
N LYS A 90 -2.64 40.38 18.59
CA LYS A 90 -4.09 40.54 18.78
C LYS A 90 -4.74 40.66 17.40
N LEU A 91 -5.81 39.90 17.18
CA LEU A 91 -6.64 40.05 15.98
C LEU A 91 -7.45 41.34 16.09
N THR A 92 -7.26 42.23 15.13
CA THR A 92 -8.04 43.47 14.98
C THR A 92 -9.48 43.17 14.52
N GLY A 93 -10.34 44.19 14.47
CA GLY A 93 -11.67 44.04 13.87
C GLY A 93 -11.58 43.57 12.42
N ASN A 94 -10.72 44.22 11.63
CA ASN A 94 -10.50 43.91 10.21
C ASN A 94 -10.06 42.45 10.01
N ASP A 95 -9.15 41.93 10.83
CA ASP A 95 -8.65 40.54 10.70
C ASP A 95 -9.79 39.53 10.92
N LYS A 96 -10.64 39.79 11.93
CA LYS A 96 -11.81 38.95 12.24
C LYS A 96 -12.89 39.05 11.17
N ASP A 97 -13.17 40.25 10.67
CA ASP A 97 -14.18 40.48 9.64
C ASP A 97 -13.74 39.92 8.27
N MET A 98 -12.43 39.89 8.01
CA MET A 98 -11.86 39.21 6.85
C MET A 98 -12.00 37.69 6.95
N LEU A 99 -11.69 37.08 8.10
CA LEU A 99 -11.95 35.64 8.32
C LEU A 99 -13.45 35.30 8.24
N ARG A 100 -14.34 36.15 8.77
CA ARG A 100 -15.80 36.01 8.62
C ARG A 100 -16.26 36.08 7.16
N SER A 101 -15.64 36.92 6.33
CA SER A 101 -15.96 37.01 4.90
C SER A 101 -15.64 35.73 4.11
N LEU A 102 -14.75 34.87 4.63
CA LEU A 102 -14.45 33.53 4.09
C LEU A 102 -15.43 32.45 4.58
N GLY A 103 -16.31 32.76 5.54
CA GLY A 103 -17.33 31.87 6.10
C GLY A 103 -17.23 31.60 7.59
N ALA A 104 -16.23 32.14 8.30
CA ALA A 104 -16.04 31.88 9.72
C ALA A 104 -17.18 32.46 10.57
N SER A 105 -17.86 31.62 11.35
CA SER A 105 -18.84 32.06 12.35
C SER A 105 -18.18 32.50 13.65
N ASP A 106 -17.09 31.83 14.03
CA ASP A 106 -16.24 32.17 15.17
C ASP A 106 -14.76 32.26 14.78
N VAL A 107 -14.01 33.10 15.52
CA VAL A 107 -12.60 33.42 15.27
C VAL A 107 -11.84 33.51 16.59
N ARG A 108 -11.05 32.46 16.89
CA ARG A 108 -10.19 32.36 18.08
C ARG A 108 -8.73 32.63 17.73
N LEU A 109 -7.95 33.06 18.73
CA LEU A 109 -6.50 33.28 18.63
C LEU A 109 -5.82 32.42 19.71
N PHE A 110 -4.71 31.77 19.34
CA PHE A 110 -3.87 31.01 20.25
C PHE A 110 -2.39 31.37 20.03
N TYR A 111 -1.70 31.69 21.12
CA TYR A 111 -0.25 31.87 21.14
C TYR A 111 0.43 30.54 21.48
N ASN A 112 1.37 30.12 20.64
CA ASN A 112 2.17 28.92 20.80
C ASN A 112 3.65 29.30 20.72
N GLY A 113 4.31 29.37 21.88
CA GLY A 113 5.61 30.03 22.04
C GLY A 113 6.83 29.27 21.52
N ALA A 114 6.69 28.02 21.09
CA ALA A 114 7.77 27.21 20.54
C ALA A 114 7.41 26.74 19.12
N ALA A 115 8.28 27.01 18.16
CA ALA A 115 8.07 26.60 16.77
C ALA A 115 7.99 25.07 16.60
N GLU A 116 8.70 24.31 17.43
CA GLU A 116 8.65 22.84 17.48
C GLU A 116 7.35 22.29 18.13
N ALA A 117 6.58 23.15 18.80
CA ALA A 117 5.29 22.84 19.42
C ALA A 117 4.08 23.31 18.60
N GLN A 118 4.28 23.95 17.45
CA GLN A 118 3.16 24.42 16.61
C GLN A 118 2.28 23.25 16.16
N LEU A 119 0.96 23.38 16.39
CA LEU A 119 -0.03 22.49 15.79
C LEU A 119 0.03 22.65 14.27
N PRO A 120 0.02 21.56 13.49
CA PRO A 120 -0.11 21.66 12.04
C PRO A 120 -1.39 22.40 11.61
N GLN A 121 -1.37 22.94 10.40
CA GLN A 121 -2.53 23.61 9.82
C GLN A 121 -3.54 22.59 9.26
N GLY A 122 -4.79 23.01 9.07
CA GLY A 122 -5.85 22.17 8.48
C GLY A 122 -7.02 21.89 9.44
N PRO A 123 -7.73 20.76 9.26
CA PRO A 123 -9.01 20.48 9.91
C PRO A 123 -8.82 19.94 11.33
N TYR A 124 -9.64 20.38 12.27
CA TYR A 124 -9.66 19.93 13.65
C TYR A 124 -11.11 19.84 14.17
N PHE A 125 -11.30 19.21 15.32
CA PHE A 125 -12.50 19.36 16.12
C PHE A 125 -12.17 20.03 17.45
N LEU A 126 -12.98 21.02 17.83
CA LEU A 126 -12.96 21.64 19.15
C LEU A 126 -14.12 21.11 19.98
N HIS A 127 -13.86 20.53 21.15
CA HIS A 127 -14.89 19.92 21.99
C HIS A 127 -14.54 20.04 23.48
N TYR A 128 -15.46 20.56 24.30
CA TYR A 128 -15.20 20.89 25.72
C TYR A 128 -13.94 21.75 25.95
N GLY A 129 -13.59 22.58 24.97
CA GLY A 129 -12.39 23.42 24.98
C GLY A 129 -11.10 22.71 24.53
N GLN A 130 -11.11 21.41 24.24
CA GLN A 130 -9.94 20.63 23.79
C GLN A 130 -9.95 20.40 22.27
N LEU A 131 -8.75 20.37 21.66
CA LEU A 131 -8.58 20.09 20.23
C LEU A 131 -8.29 18.61 19.95
N TYR A 132 -8.87 18.13 18.84
CA TYR A 132 -8.72 16.79 18.30
C TYR A 132 -8.44 16.88 16.80
N GLN A 133 -7.56 16.01 16.29
CA GLN A 133 -7.38 15.89 14.84
C GLN A 133 -8.61 15.23 14.21
N ALA A 134 -9.04 15.79 13.08
CA ALA A 134 -10.05 15.19 12.21
C ALA A 134 -9.40 14.06 11.39
N TYR A 135 -9.81 12.82 11.66
CA TYR A 135 -9.49 11.68 10.79
C TYR A 135 -10.77 11.32 10.02
N ARG A 136 -10.78 11.48 8.70
CA ARG A 136 -11.96 11.11 7.89
C ARG A 136 -12.15 9.60 7.92
N LEU A 137 -13.40 9.16 8.01
CA LEU A 137 -13.78 7.77 8.00
C LEU A 137 -14.22 7.34 6.60
N TYR A 138 -13.70 6.20 6.13
CA TYR A 138 -14.05 5.59 4.86
C TYR A 138 -14.50 4.13 5.05
N PRO A 139 -15.50 3.65 4.30
CA PRO A 139 -15.86 2.23 4.30
C PRO A 139 -14.89 1.40 3.43
N ASP A 140 -14.47 0.23 3.93
CA ASP A 140 -13.64 -0.75 3.22
C ASP A 140 -14.49 -1.57 2.23
N THR A 141 -15.02 -0.93 1.19
CA THR A 141 -15.93 -1.54 0.19
C THR A 141 -15.32 -2.68 -0.63
N ALA A 142 -13.98 -2.78 -0.71
CA ALA A 142 -13.25 -3.91 -1.28
C ALA A 142 -12.97 -5.04 -0.28
N ASP A 143 -13.34 -4.89 1.00
CA ASP A 143 -13.09 -5.88 2.07
C ASP A 143 -11.59 -6.28 2.12
N ALA A 144 -10.70 -5.29 2.01
CA ALA A 144 -9.26 -5.43 1.79
C ALA A 144 -8.42 -5.33 3.08
N PHE A 145 -8.95 -4.67 4.11
CA PHE A 145 -8.31 -4.56 5.42
C PHE A 145 -8.66 -5.78 6.29
N ILE A 146 -7.74 -6.14 7.18
CA ILE A 146 -7.98 -7.08 8.28
C ILE A 146 -8.09 -6.34 9.62
N VAL A 147 -7.39 -5.21 9.76
CA VAL A 147 -7.46 -4.28 10.90
C VAL A 147 -7.26 -2.85 10.38
N ALA A 148 -8.27 -2.00 10.54
CA ALA A 148 -8.09 -0.55 10.45
C ALA A 148 -7.39 -0.04 11.73
N THR A 149 -6.47 0.92 11.61
CA THR A 149 -5.66 1.36 12.75
C THR A 149 -5.60 2.87 12.90
N VAL A 150 -5.31 3.31 14.12
CA VAL A 150 -4.89 4.68 14.45
C VAL A 150 -3.63 4.62 15.31
N PRO A 151 -2.82 5.69 15.33
CA PRO A 151 -1.76 5.86 16.31
C PRO A 151 -2.28 5.81 17.75
N ASP A 152 -1.36 5.61 18.68
CA ASP A 152 -1.56 5.62 20.12
C ASP A 152 -0.44 6.43 20.81
N ASP A 153 -0.59 6.75 22.10
CA ASP A 153 0.23 7.74 22.85
C ASP A 153 1.75 7.47 22.93
N SER A 154 2.27 6.40 22.30
CA SER A 154 3.57 5.79 22.62
C SER A 154 4.40 5.33 21.41
N ASP A 155 4.25 5.99 20.25
CA ASP A 155 4.80 5.55 18.95
C ASP A 155 4.37 4.10 18.64
N SER A 156 3.06 3.87 18.79
CA SER A 156 2.41 2.57 18.78
C SER A 156 1.09 2.68 18.03
N PHE A 157 0.48 1.55 17.68
CA PHE A 157 -0.75 1.48 16.90
C PHE A 157 -1.79 0.60 17.59
N ARG A 158 -3.05 1.02 17.53
CA ARG A 158 -4.20 0.24 18.02
C ARG A 158 -5.29 0.10 16.98
N SER A 159 -6.19 -0.86 17.18
CA SER A 159 -7.37 -1.02 16.32
C SER A 159 -8.21 0.26 16.36
N LEU A 160 -8.88 0.57 15.25
CA LEU A 160 -9.87 1.65 15.24
C LEU A 160 -11.16 1.19 15.93
N ASP A 161 -11.47 1.81 17.07
CA ASP A 161 -12.70 1.56 17.83
C ASP A 161 -13.88 2.43 17.35
N ALA A 162 -14.17 2.40 16.04
CA ALA A 162 -15.21 3.21 15.40
C ALA A 162 -15.87 2.51 14.20
N SER A 163 -17.14 2.83 13.96
CA SER A 163 -17.89 2.46 12.75
C SER A 163 -18.81 3.60 12.33
N ALA A 164 -18.91 3.88 11.02
CA ALA A 164 -19.58 5.07 10.49
C ALA A 164 -20.62 4.81 9.39
N TYR A 165 -20.70 3.57 8.89
CA TYR A 165 -21.42 3.24 7.65
C TYR A 165 -22.29 1.97 7.73
N GLY A 166 -22.60 1.47 8.93
CA GLY A 166 -23.23 0.16 9.14
C GLY A 166 -24.61 -0.07 8.50
N GLU A 167 -25.32 0.98 8.05
CA GLU A 167 -26.55 0.83 7.26
C GLU A 167 -26.26 0.62 5.76
N GLN A 168 -25.26 1.32 5.22
CA GLN A 168 -24.88 1.29 3.80
C GLN A 168 -23.96 0.11 3.48
N TYR A 169 -23.06 -0.22 4.40
CA TYR A 169 -22.04 -1.26 4.26
C TYR A 169 -21.93 -2.05 5.59
N PRO A 170 -22.95 -2.86 5.96
CA PRO A 170 -23.04 -3.53 7.27
C PRO A 170 -21.92 -4.52 7.59
N SER A 171 -21.18 -5.00 6.59
CA SER A 171 -20.19 -6.07 6.72
C SER A 171 -18.73 -5.62 6.54
N VAL A 172 -18.46 -4.31 6.33
CA VAL A 172 -17.11 -3.82 6.03
C VAL A 172 -16.48 -3.10 7.22
N LEU A 173 -15.16 -3.08 7.27
CA LEU A 173 -14.42 -2.24 8.22
C LEU A 173 -14.59 -0.76 7.87
N THR A 174 -14.58 0.10 8.88
CA THR A 174 -14.37 1.54 8.71
C THR A 174 -12.87 1.81 8.88
N VAL A 175 -12.26 2.61 7.99
CA VAL A 175 -10.86 3.02 8.06
C VAL A 175 -10.77 4.49 8.42
N ALA A 176 -9.92 4.85 9.37
CA ALA A 176 -9.67 6.24 9.78
C ALA A 176 -8.42 6.79 9.10
N VAL A 177 -8.54 7.97 8.52
CA VAL A 177 -7.56 8.53 7.60
C VAL A 177 -7.27 9.99 7.99
N PRO A 178 -6.05 10.34 8.44
CA PRO A 178 -5.71 11.71 8.84
C PRO A 178 -5.54 12.67 7.66
N SER A 179 -5.77 13.96 7.91
CA SER A 179 -5.49 15.04 6.96
C SER A 179 -4.01 15.04 6.53
N ARG A 180 -3.78 15.23 5.24
CA ARG A 180 -2.43 15.38 4.65
C ARG A 180 -1.76 16.68 5.09
N LEU A 181 -2.56 17.70 5.46
CA LEU A 181 -2.08 19.01 5.92
C LEU A 181 -1.31 18.92 7.24
N TYR A 182 -1.51 17.85 8.02
CA TYR A 182 -0.74 17.59 9.24
C TYR A 182 0.74 17.27 9.01
N TYR A 183 1.14 16.98 7.77
CA TYR A 183 2.42 16.34 7.46
C TYR A 183 3.24 17.15 6.44
N ALA A 184 3.88 18.22 6.91
CA ALA A 184 4.81 19.00 6.09
C ALA A 184 6.03 18.16 5.65
N LYS A 185 6.32 18.15 4.34
CA LYS A 185 7.52 17.47 3.79
C LYS A 185 8.79 18.21 4.18
N SER A 186 9.81 17.45 4.56
CA SER A 186 11.14 17.97 4.91
C SER A 186 12.23 17.06 4.36
N LYS A 187 13.50 17.46 4.43
CA LYS A 187 14.62 16.59 4.03
C LYS A 187 14.69 15.29 4.86
N ALA A 188 14.25 15.33 6.12
CA ALA A 188 14.19 14.14 6.98
C ALA A 188 12.94 13.28 6.70
N LYS A 189 11.82 13.91 6.34
CA LYS A 189 10.54 13.26 6.01
C LYS A 189 10.08 13.62 4.58
N PRO A 190 10.76 13.11 3.53
CA PRO A 190 10.45 13.46 2.13
C PRO A 190 9.09 12.92 1.68
N TYR A 191 8.58 11.87 2.34
CA TYR A 191 7.30 11.23 2.05
C TYR A 191 6.21 11.57 3.07
N ALA A 192 6.40 12.65 3.85
CA ALA A 192 5.38 13.17 4.76
C ALA A 192 4.01 13.30 4.07
N GLY A 193 2.96 12.78 4.71
CA GLY A 193 1.59 12.84 4.24
C GLY A 193 1.20 11.79 3.19
N LEU A 194 2.14 10.93 2.76
CA LEU A 194 1.80 9.74 1.99
C LEU A 194 1.29 8.63 2.92
N ARG A 195 0.11 8.09 2.59
CA ARG A 195 -0.60 7.07 3.35
C ARG A 195 -0.29 5.69 2.81
N ILE A 196 0.01 4.77 3.70
CA ILE A 196 0.36 3.39 3.38
C ILE A 196 -0.36 2.40 4.28
N ALA A 197 -0.74 1.25 3.75
CA ALA A 197 -1.27 0.13 4.52
C ALA A 197 -0.42 -1.12 4.27
N ILE A 198 -0.34 -2.03 5.25
CA ILE A 198 0.67 -3.11 5.25
C ILE A 198 0.04 -4.49 5.24
N LYS A 199 0.60 -5.46 4.49
CA LYS A 199 0.15 -6.86 4.50
C LYS A 199 0.25 -7.49 5.91
N ASP A 200 -0.74 -8.27 6.33
CA ASP A 200 -0.81 -8.90 7.66
C ASP A 200 0.16 -10.10 7.89
N ILE A 201 1.28 -10.15 7.18
CA ILE A 201 2.47 -10.88 7.67
C ILE A 201 3.58 -9.93 8.14
N ILE A 202 3.38 -8.61 8.03
CA ILE A 202 4.32 -7.58 8.44
C ILE A 202 3.90 -7.07 9.82
N ASP A 203 4.85 -7.00 10.75
CA ASP A 203 4.62 -6.56 12.13
C ASP A 203 4.45 -5.05 12.26
N LEU A 204 3.51 -4.65 13.13
CA LEU A 204 3.25 -3.27 13.52
C LEU A 204 3.08 -3.21 15.04
N LYS A 205 3.87 -2.37 15.70
CA LYS A 205 3.88 -2.18 17.15
C LYS A 205 2.48 -1.86 17.68
N GLY A 206 2.06 -2.56 18.74
CA GLY A 206 0.74 -2.45 19.36
C GLY A 206 -0.37 -3.29 18.72
N LEU A 207 -0.19 -3.77 17.48
CA LEU A 207 -1.14 -4.68 16.81
C LEU A 207 -0.66 -6.14 16.81
N LYS A 208 -1.62 -7.06 16.65
CA LYS A 208 -1.31 -8.45 16.30
C LYS A 208 -0.84 -8.55 14.84
N THR A 209 -0.19 -9.67 14.52
CA THR A 209 0.02 -10.12 13.15
C THR A 209 -0.63 -11.48 13.00
N GLY A 210 -1.67 -11.56 12.17
CA GLY A 210 -2.50 -12.75 12.05
C GLY A 210 -2.05 -13.71 10.96
N ALA A 211 -1.24 -13.26 10.00
CA ALA A 211 -0.97 -13.98 8.75
C ALA A 211 -2.26 -14.41 8.02
N SER A 212 -3.35 -13.65 8.24
CA SER A 212 -4.74 -14.02 7.91
C SER A 212 -5.14 -15.46 8.33
N SER A 213 -4.61 -15.93 9.46
CA SER A 213 -5.14 -17.07 10.21
C SER A 213 -5.74 -16.64 11.54
N ARG A 214 -6.95 -17.10 11.84
CA ARG A 214 -7.60 -16.90 13.15
C ARG A 214 -6.79 -17.57 14.26
N ALA A 215 -6.37 -18.82 14.03
CA ALA A 215 -5.60 -19.60 15.00
C ALA A 215 -4.23 -18.97 15.33
N TYR A 216 -3.55 -18.38 14.36
CA TYR A 216 -2.29 -17.65 14.60
C TYR A 216 -2.55 -16.33 15.34
N THR A 217 -3.63 -15.62 14.99
CA THR A 217 -4.09 -14.41 15.68
C THR A 217 -4.47 -14.68 17.13
N ASP A 218 -5.11 -15.82 17.44
CA ASP A 218 -5.47 -16.20 18.81
C ASP A 218 -4.22 -16.50 19.67
N LEU A 219 -3.24 -17.19 19.08
CA LEU A 219 -2.07 -17.72 19.78
C LEU A 219 -1.06 -16.66 20.23
N TYR A 220 -0.79 -15.67 19.38
CA TYR A 220 0.27 -14.69 19.62
C TYR A 220 -0.27 -13.34 20.12
N PRO A 221 0.48 -12.61 20.95
CA PRO A 221 0.09 -11.29 21.46
C PRO A 221 0.20 -10.21 20.37
N ALA A 222 -0.09 -8.96 20.76
CA ALA A 222 0.36 -7.80 19.99
C ALA A 222 1.90 -7.78 19.89
N LYS A 223 2.43 -7.10 18.88
CA LYS A 223 3.87 -6.95 18.66
C LYS A 223 4.38 -5.75 19.45
N GLU A 224 5.47 -5.95 20.20
CA GLU A 224 6.17 -4.87 20.91
C GLU A 224 6.91 -3.93 19.94
N GLU A 225 7.19 -4.40 18.72
CA GLU A 225 8.04 -3.75 17.72
C GLU A 225 7.42 -3.87 16.32
N SER A 226 7.57 -2.81 15.52
CA SER A 226 7.22 -2.83 14.09
C SER A 226 8.34 -3.50 13.27
N ALA A 227 8.00 -4.05 12.11
CA ALA A 227 9.01 -4.57 11.18
C ALA A 227 10.01 -3.49 10.74
N GLU A 228 11.24 -3.87 10.43
CA GLU A 228 12.31 -2.88 10.16
C GLU A 228 12.05 -2.04 8.90
N THR A 229 11.46 -2.63 7.86
CA THR A 229 10.94 -1.87 6.71
C THR A 229 9.82 -0.90 7.09
N VAL A 230 8.96 -1.25 8.07
CA VAL A 230 7.89 -0.36 8.54
C VAL A 230 8.45 0.82 9.34
N LYS A 231 9.38 0.58 10.27
CA LYS A 231 10.13 1.63 10.98
C LYS A 231 10.80 2.61 10.02
N ARG A 232 11.48 2.09 8.99
CA ARG A 232 12.11 2.90 7.93
C ARG A 232 11.11 3.83 7.24
N LEU A 233 9.90 3.36 6.95
CA LEU A 233 8.87 4.16 6.29
C LEU A 233 8.27 5.23 7.23
N ILE A 234 8.00 4.90 8.49
CA ILE A 234 7.57 5.87 9.52
C ILE A 234 8.61 7.00 9.65
N ASN A 235 9.90 6.64 9.72
CA ASN A 235 11.01 7.59 9.81
C ASN A 235 11.08 8.54 8.60
N LEU A 236 10.75 8.06 7.40
CA LEU A 236 10.68 8.86 6.16
C LEU A 236 9.37 9.68 6.02
N GLY A 237 8.43 9.56 6.97
CA GLY A 237 7.20 10.34 7.05
C GLY A 237 5.93 9.65 6.54
N PHE A 238 5.98 8.37 6.18
CA PHE A 238 4.76 7.65 5.77
C PHE A 238 3.78 7.45 6.93
N VAL A 239 2.49 7.55 6.61
CA VAL A 239 1.38 7.49 7.56
C VAL A 239 0.67 6.14 7.43
N ILE A 240 0.65 5.34 8.48
CA ILE A 240 0.08 3.99 8.44
C ILE A 240 -1.40 4.02 8.81
N VAL A 241 -2.27 3.50 7.91
CA VAL A 241 -3.74 3.54 8.06
C VAL A 241 -4.39 2.16 8.29
N GLY A 242 -3.63 1.06 8.17
CA GLY A 242 -4.10 -0.26 8.60
C GLY A 242 -3.29 -1.45 8.11
N LYS A 243 -3.74 -2.64 8.51
CA LYS A 243 -3.25 -3.93 8.04
C LYS A 243 -4.21 -4.55 7.02
N LEU A 244 -3.65 -5.18 5.99
CA LEU A 244 -4.33 -5.67 4.80
C LEU A 244 -4.32 -7.20 4.75
N LYS A 245 -5.41 -7.78 4.22
CA LYS A 245 -5.56 -9.22 4.09
C LYS A 245 -4.47 -9.86 3.21
N THR A 246 -4.07 -11.05 3.60
CA THR A 246 -3.24 -11.98 2.82
C THR A 246 -4.01 -13.29 2.66
N THR A 247 -3.59 -14.13 1.72
CA THR A 247 -3.86 -15.57 1.83
C THR A 247 -3.17 -16.13 3.09
N GLN A 248 -3.67 -17.24 3.65
CA GLN A 248 -3.18 -17.77 4.92
C GLN A 248 -1.67 -18.09 4.85
N PHE A 249 -0.89 -17.57 5.79
CA PHE A 249 0.59 -17.71 5.83
C PHE A 249 1.31 -17.31 4.53
N ALA A 250 0.71 -16.38 3.77
CA ALA A 250 1.16 -15.89 2.47
C ALA A 250 1.28 -16.97 1.37
N ASP A 251 0.53 -18.05 1.50
CA ASP A 251 0.53 -19.20 0.58
C ASP A 251 -0.26 -18.96 -0.73
N SER A 252 -0.17 -19.88 -1.67
CA SER A 252 -1.09 -19.96 -2.81
C SER A 252 -2.48 -20.39 -2.32
N GLU A 253 -3.51 -19.60 -2.62
CA GLU A 253 -4.92 -19.90 -2.37
C GLU A 253 -5.77 -19.36 -3.51
N TRP A 254 -6.81 -20.10 -3.91
CA TRP A 254 -7.77 -19.66 -4.91
C TRP A 254 -8.96 -18.92 -4.26
N PRO A 255 -9.18 -17.62 -4.54
CA PRO A 255 -10.37 -16.91 -4.07
C PRO A 255 -11.61 -17.37 -4.85
N THR A 256 -12.74 -17.70 -4.22
CA THR A 256 -13.04 -17.76 -2.77
C THR A 256 -12.99 -19.17 -2.19
N SER A 257 -12.70 -20.22 -2.99
CA SER A 257 -12.81 -21.63 -2.55
C SER A 257 -11.93 -21.99 -1.36
N ASP A 258 -10.77 -21.34 -1.25
CA ASP A 258 -9.73 -21.71 -0.29
C ASP A 258 -9.73 -20.79 0.94
N TRP A 259 -10.48 -19.69 0.91
CA TRP A 259 -10.47 -18.62 1.90
C TRP A 259 -11.46 -18.89 3.05
N VAL A 260 -11.03 -19.71 4.03
CA VAL A 260 -11.91 -20.24 5.12
C VAL A 260 -11.77 -19.48 6.44
N ASP A 261 -10.58 -18.94 6.75
CA ASP A 261 -10.39 -18.14 7.98
C ASP A 261 -10.96 -16.72 7.89
N TYR A 262 -10.83 -16.09 6.72
CA TYR A 262 -11.41 -14.81 6.34
C TYR A 262 -11.75 -14.89 4.84
N HIS A 263 -12.71 -14.11 4.35
CA HIS A 263 -12.97 -14.03 2.90
C HIS A 263 -11.92 -13.17 2.19
N GLY A 264 -11.62 -13.55 0.93
CA GLY A 264 -10.75 -12.79 0.04
C GLY A 264 -11.38 -11.47 -0.39
N PRO A 265 -10.56 -10.43 -0.65
CA PRO A 265 -11.03 -9.11 -1.03
C PRO A 265 -11.58 -9.06 -2.46
N TRP A 266 -12.35 -8.02 -2.75
CA TRP A 266 -12.88 -7.75 -4.08
C TRP A 266 -11.85 -7.05 -4.97
N ASN A 267 -11.78 -7.48 -6.23
CA ASN A 267 -11.07 -6.77 -7.28
C ASN A 267 -12.02 -5.72 -7.90
N PRO A 268 -11.63 -4.45 -8.11
CA PRO A 268 -12.52 -3.45 -8.72
C PRO A 268 -12.81 -3.72 -10.21
N HIS A 269 -12.03 -4.59 -10.87
CA HIS A 269 -12.24 -5.01 -12.25
C HIS A 269 -13.21 -6.21 -12.36
N GLY A 270 -13.77 -6.43 -13.56
CA GLY A 270 -14.73 -7.53 -13.78
C GLY A 270 -15.99 -7.41 -12.91
N ASP A 271 -16.46 -6.17 -12.73
CA ASP A 271 -17.60 -5.77 -11.88
C ASP A 271 -17.49 -6.16 -10.39
N GLY A 272 -16.33 -6.66 -9.94
CA GLY A 272 -16.12 -7.25 -8.60
C GLY A 272 -15.60 -8.69 -8.64
N TYR A 273 -15.86 -9.42 -9.72
CA TYR A 273 -15.73 -10.87 -9.79
C TYR A 273 -14.42 -11.38 -10.40
N LEU A 274 -13.51 -10.48 -10.83
CA LEU A 274 -12.16 -10.90 -11.17
C LEU A 274 -11.42 -11.35 -9.89
N THR A 275 -10.56 -12.37 -9.99
CA THR A 275 -9.75 -12.80 -8.84
C THR A 275 -8.83 -11.65 -8.37
N PRO A 276 -8.69 -11.38 -7.07
CA PRO A 276 -7.67 -10.46 -6.55
C PRO A 276 -6.25 -11.03 -6.65
N SER A 277 -6.10 -12.32 -6.99
CA SER A 277 -4.86 -13.10 -6.89
C SER A 277 -4.26 -13.15 -5.47
N GLY A 278 -3.06 -13.71 -5.31
CA GLY A 278 -2.41 -13.89 -4.01
C GLY A 278 -0.88 -13.91 -4.06
N SER A 279 -0.20 -13.84 -2.92
CA SER A 279 -0.77 -13.78 -1.57
C SER A 279 -1.12 -12.39 -1.06
N SER A 280 -0.57 -11.31 -1.63
CA SER A 280 -0.81 -9.93 -1.16
C SER A 280 -2.15 -9.35 -1.69
N ALA A 281 -3.23 -10.12 -1.56
CA ALA A 281 -4.54 -9.81 -2.15
C ALA A 281 -5.13 -8.48 -1.67
N GLY A 282 -5.13 -8.23 -0.35
CA GLY A 282 -5.64 -6.98 0.23
C GLY A 282 -4.76 -5.79 -0.13
N SER A 283 -3.43 -5.99 -0.19
CA SER A 283 -2.46 -4.98 -0.64
C SER A 283 -2.77 -4.43 -2.02
N ALA A 284 -3.04 -5.30 -2.99
CA ALA A 284 -3.41 -4.87 -4.33
C ALA A 284 -4.82 -4.25 -4.38
N SER A 285 -5.81 -4.93 -3.78
CA SER A 285 -7.22 -4.50 -3.79
C SER A 285 -7.47 -3.14 -3.16
N ALA A 286 -6.71 -2.79 -2.12
CA ALA A 286 -6.81 -1.47 -1.48
C ALA A 286 -6.24 -0.35 -2.36
N VAL A 287 -5.11 -0.59 -3.03
CA VAL A 287 -4.43 0.43 -3.88
C VAL A 287 -5.13 0.62 -5.23
N SER A 288 -5.77 -0.42 -5.78
CA SER A 288 -6.63 -0.29 -6.96
C SER A 288 -7.95 0.43 -6.64
N THR A 289 -8.57 0.12 -5.49
CA THR A 289 -9.89 0.68 -5.12
C THR A 289 -9.82 2.08 -4.54
N TYR A 290 -8.95 2.35 -3.56
CA TYR A 290 -9.04 3.57 -2.74
C TYR A 290 -8.12 4.70 -3.22
N THR A 291 -8.68 5.85 -3.57
CA THR A 291 -7.93 7.06 -3.94
C THR A 291 -7.36 7.82 -2.74
N TRP A 292 -7.89 7.56 -1.54
CA TRP A 292 -7.38 8.11 -0.28
C TRP A 292 -6.13 7.36 0.24
N LEU A 293 -5.77 6.24 -0.39
CA LEU A 293 -4.59 5.42 -0.08
C LEU A 293 -3.61 5.46 -1.26
N ASP A 294 -2.39 5.97 -1.03
CA ASP A 294 -1.41 6.16 -2.11
C ASP A 294 -0.68 4.84 -2.44
N LEU A 295 -0.37 4.03 -1.41
CA LEU A 295 0.53 2.89 -1.48
C LEU A 295 0.09 1.74 -0.57
N SER A 296 0.61 0.54 -0.81
CA SER A 296 0.58 -0.54 0.18
C SER A 296 1.84 -1.39 0.14
N LEU A 297 2.17 -2.05 1.27
CA LEU A 297 3.21 -3.07 1.32
C LEU A 297 2.66 -4.46 1.03
N GLY A 298 3.50 -5.27 0.37
CA GLY A 298 3.28 -6.69 0.14
C GLY A 298 4.58 -7.48 0.27
N THR A 299 4.52 -8.77 -0.03
CA THR A 299 5.72 -9.62 -0.12
C THR A 299 5.66 -10.51 -1.36
N ASP A 300 6.83 -10.80 -1.94
CA ASP A 300 6.95 -11.62 -3.15
C ASP A 300 8.10 -12.64 -3.07
N THR A 301 7.79 -13.79 -2.49
CA THR A 301 8.63 -14.99 -2.55
C THR A 301 8.71 -15.52 -4.00
N LEU A 302 7.54 -15.64 -4.65
CA LEU A 302 7.31 -16.49 -5.84
C LEU A 302 6.42 -15.85 -6.93
N GLY A 303 5.74 -14.75 -6.62
CA GLY A 303 4.76 -14.08 -7.48
C GLY A 303 3.82 -13.17 -6.70
N SER A 304 3.93 -13.15 -5.37
CA SER A 304 2.91 -12.58 -4.49
C SER A 304 2.81 -11.05 -4.41
N ILE A 305 3.63 -10.31 -5.15
CA ILE A 305 3.33 -8.92 -5.56
C ILE A 305 2.92 -8.89 -7.03
N ARG A 306 3.70 -9.53 -7.90
CA ARG A 306 3.52 -9.47 -9.36
C ARG A 306 2.15 -10.00 -9.85
N SER A 307 1.66 -11.11 -9.32
CA SER A 307 0.37 -11.70 -9.72
C SER A 307 -0.83 -10.87 -9.25
N PRO A 308 -0.89 -10.38 -7.98
CA PRO A 308 -1.89 -9.37 -7.59
C PRO A 308 -1.80 -8.08 -8.39
N SER A 309 -0.59 -7.55 -8.66
CA SER A 309 -0.41 -6.35 -9.51
C SER A 309 -1.02 -6.54 -10.90
N ALA A 310 -0.73 -7.67 -11.54
CA ALA A 310 -1.23 -8.01 -12.87
C ALA A 310 -2.75 -8.20 -12.90
N ALA A 311 -3.33 -8.85 -11.89
CA ALA A 311 -4.77 -9.04 -11.77
C ALA A 311 -5.53 -7.74 -11.46
N GLN A 312 -4.86 -6.72 -10.91
CA GLN A 312 -5.46 -5.49 -10.38
C GLN A 312 -5.03 -4.23 -11.15
N GLY A 313 -4.38 -4.38 -12.30
CA GLY A 313 -4.02 -3.26 -13.20
C GLY A 313 -3.06 -2.21 -12.63
N ILE A 314 -2.27 -2.55 -11.60
CA ILE A 314 -1.44 -1.61 -10.83
C ILE A 314 0.04 -1.99 -10.81
N PHE A 315 0.90 -1.01 -10.51
CA PHE A 315 2.34 -1.21 -10.42
C PHE A 315 2.71 -2.00 -9.15
N GLY A 316 3.72 -2.87 -9.26
CA GLY A 316 4.31 -3.57 -8.11
C GLY A 316 5.63 -4.24 -8.47
N MET A 317 6.51 -4.38 -7.48
CA MET A 317 7.87 -4.87 -7.66
C MET A 317 8.19 -6.01 -6.69
N ARG A 318 8.71 -7.12 -7.24
CA ARG A 318 9.60 -8.02 -6.50
C ARG A 318 11.02 -7.48 -6.65
N PRO A 319 11.66 -6.96 -5.60
CA PRO A 319 13.02 -6.44 -5.69
C PRO A 319 14.06 -7.56 -5.67
N THR A 320 15.31 -7.16 -5.81
CA THR A 320 16.51 -7.89 -5.42
C THR A 320 16.37 -8.48 -4.02
N LEU A 321 16.71 -9.78 -3.89
CA LEU A 321 16.80 -10.44 -2.59
C LEU A 321 17.79 -9.70 -1.66
N GLY A 322 17.30 -9.28 -0.50
CA GLY A 322 18.05 -8.48 0.48
C GLY A 322 17.99 -6.96 0.31
N ALA A 323 17.25 -6.42 -0.68
CA ALA A 323 17.12 -4.96 -0.87
C ALA A 323 16.19 -4.27 0.16
N ALA A 324 15.35 -5.05 0.86
CA ALA A 324 14.52 -4.59 1.98
C ALA A 324 14.68 -5.56 3.15
N ASN A 325 14.57 -5.05 4.39
CA ASN A 325 14.79 -5.84 5.59
C ASN A 325 13.52 -6.61 5.99
N THR A 326 13.61 -7.95 5.98
CA THR A 326 12.53 -8.88 6.34
C THR A 326 12.37 -9.13 7.84
N THR A 327 13.18 -8.50 8.71
CA THR A 327 12.99 -8.56 10.17
C THR A 327 11.62 -8.00 10.57
N GLY A 328 10.83 -8.81 11.29
CA GLY A 328 9.43 -8.51 11.62
C GLY A 328 8.43 -8.93 10.54
N VAL A 329 8.81 -9.82 9.62
CA VAL A 329 7.90 -10.47 8.66
C VAL A 329 7.73 -11.95 9.03
N VAL A 330 6.49 -12.43 9.09
CA VAL A 330 6.19 -13.86 9.24
C VAL A 330 6.67 -14.58 7.97
N PRO A 331 7.65 -15.49 8.05
CA PRO A 331 8.38 -15.97 6.89
C PRO A 331 7.59 -17.03 6.12
N TYR A 332 7.66 -16.97 4.80
CA TYR A 332 7.34 -18.10 3.93
C TYR A 332 8.62 -18.91 3.68
N SER A 333 9.66 -18.28 3.14
CA SER A 333 11.01 -18.82 3.05
C SER A 333 12.00 -17.67 3.15
N SER A 334 12.72 -17.60 4.27
CA SER A 334 13.69 -16.52 4.56
C SER A 334 14.81 -16.40 3.52
N ASN A 335 15.05 -17.46 2.73
CA ASN A 335 16.01 -17.49 1.64
C ASN A 335 15.48 -16.84 0.34
N TRP A 336 14.17 -16.62 0.21
CA TRP A 336 13.49 -16.19 -1.02
C TRP A 336 12.57 -14.97 -0.83
N ASP A 337 12.11 -14.71 0.40
CA ASP A 337 11.18 -13.65 0.75
C ASP A 337 11.76 -12.26 0.50
N THR A 338 10.96 -11.40 -0.13
CA THR A 338 11.25 -9.97 -0.28
C THR A 338 10.05 -9.14 0.13
N VAL A 339 10.26 -8.06 0.89
CA VAL A 339 9.25 -7.01 1.08
C VAL A 339 9.28 -6.08 -0.12
N GLY A 340 8.10 -5.75 -0.62
CA GLY A 340 7.89 -4.75 -1.66
C GLY A 340 6.52 -4.10 -1.48
N GLY A 341 5.89 -3.67 -2.57
CA GLY A 341 4.55 -3.11 -2.48
C GLY A 341 3.96 -2.68 -3.81
N PHE A 342 2.87 -1.92 -3.70
CA PHE A 342 1.96 -1.56 -4.77
C PHE A 342 1.77 -0.06 -4.85
N ALA A 343 1.53 0.44 -6.06
CA ALA A 343 1.26 1.85 -6.36
C ALA A 343 0.28 1.98 -7.54
N ARG A 344 -0.57 3.02 -7.51
CA ARG A 344 -1.54 3.29 -8.58
C ARG A 344 -0.88 3.96 -9.80
N THR A 345 0.10 4.83 -9.57
CA THR A 345 0.84 5.56 -10.61
C THR A 345 2.34 5.21 -10.63
N ALA A 346 3.00 5.46 -11.76
CA ALA A 346 4.43 5.22 -11.91
C ALA A 346 5.28 6.16 -11.01
N THR A 347 4.80 7.36 -10.71
CA THR A 347 5.45 8.33 -9.80
C THR A 347 5.40 7.87 -8.34
N GLU A 348 4.28 7.31 -7.90
CA GLU A 348 4.13 6.66 -6.59
C GLU A 348 5.00 5.39 -6.52
N PHE A 349 5.03 4.59 -7.60
CA PHE A 349 5.87 3.39 -7.71
C PHE A 349 7.37 3.70 -7.54
N LYS A 350 7.86 4.74 -8.23
CA LYS A 350 9.22 5.29 -8.06
C LYS A 350 9.48 5.79 -6.64
N SER A 351 8.49 6.47 -6.05
CA SER A 351 8.58 6.96 -4.67
C SER A 351 8.68 5.82 -3.65
N LEU A 352 7.87 4.77 -3.81
CA LEU A 352 7.93 3.56 -2.98
C LEU A 352 9.25 2.80 -3.16
N ALA A 353 9.77 2.68 -4.39
CA ALA A 353 11.03 2.00 -4.66
C ALA A 353 12.23 2.74 -4.03
N GLN A 354 12.29 4.07 -4.13
CA GLN A 354 13.32 4.87 -3.44
C GLN A 354 13.14 4.82 -1.91
N ALA A 355 11.91 4.83 -1.40
CA ALA A 355 11.64 4.69 0.03
C ALA A 355 12.11 3.33 0.58
N LEU A 356 11.80 2.22 -0.09
CA LEU A 356 12.14 0.87 0.35
C LEU A 356 13.61 0.52 0.13
N TYR A 357 14.12 0.70 -1.08
CA TYR A 357 15.41 0.16 -1.55
C TYR A 357 16.50 1.22 -1.73
N GLY A 358 16.14 2.51 -1.64
CA GLY A 358 17.04 3.61 -1.94
C GLY A 358 18.10 3.90 -0.86
N SER A 359 19.20 4.47 -1.31
CA SER A 359 20.31 4.95 -0.47
C SER A 359 20.70 6.38 -0.88
N ALA A 360 21.69 6.96 -0.19
CA ALA A 360 22.29 8.23 -0.58
C ALA A 360 22.98 8.18 -1.97
N GLU A 361 23.22 6.98 -2.54
CA GLU A 361 23.75 6.81 -3.91
C GLU A 361 22.67 6.71 -4.99
N THR A 362 21.39 6.61 -4.59
CA THR A 362 20.23 6.56 -5.49
C THR A 362 19.35 7.79 -5.37
N GLU A 363 19.37 8.48 -4.22
CA GLU A 363 18.66 9.73 -4.00
C GLU A 363 19.10 10.82 -5.00
N GLY A 364 18.14 11.38 -5.75
CA GLY A 364 18.40 12.38 -6.79
C GLY A 364 19.17 11.87 -8.01
N ARG A 365 19.51 10.58 -8.10
CA ARG A 365 20.32 10.03 -9.19
C ARG A 365 19.57 10.00 -10.51
N ILE A 366 20.17 10.59 -11.54
CA ILE A 366 19.71 10.47 -12.91
C ILE A 366 20.24 9.16 -13.48
N TYR A 367 19.35 8.24 -13.83
CA TYR A 367 19.69 7.02 -14.56
C TYR A 367 19.54 7.21 -16.07
N GLU A 368 20.50 6.67 -16.83
CA GLU A 368 20.46 6.56 -18.29
C GLU A 368 19.43 5.51 -18.74
N LYS A 369 18.95 5.60 -20.00
CA LYS A 369 18.01 4.62 -20.57
C LYS A 369 18.73 3.28 -20.84
N PRO A 370 18.12 2.11 -20.55
CA PRO A 370 18.67 0.80 -20.93
C PRO A 370 18.93 0.68 -22.44
N THR A 371 20.15 0.37 -22.85
CA THR A 371 20.54 0.30 -24.28
C THR A 371 20.12 -0.98 -25.00
N LYS A 372 19.60 -1.98 -24.27
CA LYS A 372 19.14 -3.27 -24.78
C LYS A 372 17.81 -3.67 -24.15
N LEU A 373 16.85 -4.01 -25.00
CA LEU A 373 15.61 -4.72 -24.64
C LEU A 373 15.77 -6.19 -25.02
N ILE A 374 15.44 -7.13 -24.13
CA ILE A 374 15.47 -8.57 -24.41
C ILE A 374 14.04 -9.10 -24.45
N TYR A 375 13.75 -9.95 -25.43
CA TYR A 375 12.42 -10.51 -25.68
C TYR A 375 12.52 -12.03 -25.81
N LEU A 376 11.78 -12.77 -24.97
CA LEU A 376 11.90 -14.24 -24.92
C LEU A 376 10.93 -14.93 -25.88
N THR A 377 11.46 -15.50 -26.96
CA THR A 377 10.64 -16.15 -28.01
C THR A 377 10.05 -17.50 -27.60
N ASP A 378 10.33 -17.99 -26.39
CA ASP A 378 9.66 -19.12 -25.73
C ASP A 378 8.56 -18.71 -24.74
N TYR A 379 8.32 -17.41 -24.54
CA TYR A 379 7.20 -16.86 -23.76
C TYR A 379 6.20 -16.06 -24.63
N TRP A 380 6.47 -15.94 -25.94
CA TRP A 380 5.73 -15.12 -26.88
C TRP A 380 5.62 -15.82 -28.25
N PRO A 381 4.49 -15.69 -28.98
CA PRO A 381 3.31 -14.90 -28.64
C PRO A 381 2.45 -15.54 -27.53
N VAL A 382 1.63 -14.72 -26.86
CA VAL A 382 0.64 -15.21 -25.89
C VAL A 382 -0.51 -15.94 -26.59
N HIS A 383 -1.22 -16.80 -25.84
CA HIS A 383 -2.30 -17.65 -26.37
C HIS A 383 -3.52 -16.89 -26.92
N HIS A 384 -3.70 -15.62 -26.55
CA HIS A 384 -4.85 -14.80 -26.97
C HIS A 384 -4.39 -13.64 -27.86
N GLU A 385 -4.95 -13.55 -29.07
CA GLU A 385 -4.51 -12.58 -30.08
C GLU A 385 -4.72 -11.12 -29.62
N GLU A 386 -5.84 -10.81 -28.95
CA GLU A 386 -6.06 -9.45 -28.44
C GLU A 386 -5.05 -9.06 -27.34
N SER A 387 -4.72 -9.98 -26.44
CA SER A 387 -3.63 -9.78 -25.47
C SER A 387 -2.30 -9.55 -26.19
N GLN A 388 -2.01 -10.34 -27.23
CA GLN A 388 -0.79 -10.19 -28.03
C GLN A 388 -0.73 -8.82 -28.70
N ARG A 389 -1.82 -8.31 -29.28
CA ARG A 389 -1.85 -6.98 -29.94
C ARG A 389 -1.57 -5.85 -28.95
N VAL A 390 -2.23 -5.85 -27.79
CA VAL A 390 -2.03 -4.84 -26.73
C VAL A 390 -0.58 -4.87 -26.23
N MET A 391 -0.07 -6.06 -25.91
CA MET A 391 1.28 -6.24 -25.39
C MET A 391 2.35 -5.90 -26.43
N GLU A 392 2.18 -6.29 -27.69
CA GLU A 392 3.10 -5.97 -28.79
C GLU A 392 3.16 -4.46 -29.05
N SER A 393 2.00 -3.76 -29.03
CA SER A 393 1.97 -2.29 -29.13
C SER A 393 2.73 -1.62 -27.99
N PHE A 394 2.65 -2.17 -26.76
CA PHE A 394 3.45 -1.68 -25.63
C PHE A 394 4.95 -1.92 -25.83
N VAL A 395 5.37 -3.11 -26.30
CA VAL A 395 6.79 -3.39 -26.56
C VAL A 395 7.35 -2.50 -27.67
N MET A 396 6.60 -2.25 -28.76
CA MET A 396 7.01 -1.30 -29.81
C MET A 396 7.20 0.14 -29.28
N ARG A 397 6.38 0.56 -28.30
CA ARG A 397 6.55 1.87 -27.63
C ARG A 397 7.76 1.89 -26.72
N VAL A 398 8.08 0.79 -26.03
CA VAL A 398 9.34 0.65 -25.27
C VAL A 398 10.55 0.71 -26.21
N GLU A 399 10.52 0.06 -27.38
CA GLU A 399 11.59 0.14 -28.38
C GLU A 399 11.79 1.59 -28.87
N SER A 400 10.70 2.29 -29.19
CA SER A 400 10.72 3.70 -29.58
C SER A 400 11.25 4.61 -28.46
N PHE A 401 10.80 4.42 -27.23
CA PHE A 401 11.27 5.18 -26.06
C PHE A 401 12.76 4.95 -25.77
N LEU A 402 13.26 3.72 -25.95
CA LEU A 402 14.67 3.40 -25.74
C LEU A 402 15.57 3.79 -26.92
N GLY A 403 15.01 3.96 -28.12
CA GLY A 403 15.77 4.12 -29.36
C GLY A 403 16.53 2.85 -29.76
N THR A 404 16.02 1.68 -29.39
CA THR A 404 16.69 0.38 -29.60
C THR A 404 15.66 -0.70 -29.94
N ASN A 405 16.00 -1.59 -30.88
CA ASN A 405 15.14 -2.72 -31.23
C ASN A 405 15.36 -3.88 -30.24
N ARG A 406 14.34 -4.69 -30.01
CA ARG A 406 14.42 -5.87 -29.15
C ARG A 406 15.42 -6.89 -29.68
N THR A 407 16.19 -7.47 -28.76
CA THR A 407 17.02 -8.65 -29.01
C THR A 407 16.22 -9.89 -28.64
N ASN A 408 15.78 -10.63 -29.66
CA ASN A 408 15.10 -11.90 -29.48
C ASN A 408 16.09 -12.95 -28.94
N ILE A 409 15.72 -13.59 -27.83
CA ILE A 409 16.46 -14.69 -27.21
C ILE A 409 15.48 -15.85 -26.99
N ASN A 410 15.91 -17.08 -27.22
CA ASN A 410 15.18 -18.26 -26.75
C ASN A 410 15.89 -18.78 -25.49
N LEU A 411 15.18 -18.86 -24.37
CA LEU A 411 15.79 -19.23 -23.10
C LEU A 411 16.12 -20.73 -23.06
N ALA A 412 15.29 -21.57 -23.68
CA ALA A 412 15.56 -23.00 -23.85
C ALA A 412 16.77 -23.31 -24.77
N ASP A 413 17.06 -22.50 -25.79
CA ASP A 413 18.30 -22.60 -26.57
C ASP A 413 19.51 -22.10 -25.81
N THR A 414 19.37 -20.98 -25.09
CA THR A 414 20.41 -20.45 -24.20
C THR A 414 20.82 -21.52 -23.17
N TRP A 415 19.84 -22.18 -22.57
CA TRP A 415 20.02 -23.29 -21.63
C TRP A 415 20.83 -24.45 -22.20
N LYS A 416 20.65 -24.85 -23.47
CA LYS A 416 21.44 -25.94 -24.09
C LYS A 416 22.95 -25.67 -24.02
N GLY A 417 23.36 -24.39 -24.08
CA GLY A 417 24.76 -23.96 -23.99
C GLY A 417 25.25 -23.59 -22.58
N THR A 418 24.36 -23.32 -21.62
CA THR A 418 24.73 -22.82 -20.27
C THR A 418 24.36 -23.73 -19.11
N ARG A 419 23.59 -24.80 -19.35
CA ARG A 419 23.17 -25.78 -18.33
C ARG A 419 24.35 -26.44 -17.59
N PRO A 420 24.21 -26.79 -16.30
CA PRO A 420 25.26 -27.44 -15.54
C PRO A 420 25.76 -28.74 -16.17
N VAL A 421 27.07 -29.01 -16.06
CA VAL A 421 27.71 -30.21 -16.62
C VAL A 421 27.03 -31.49 -16.09
N GLY A 422 26.65 -32.39 -17.00
CA GLY A 422 25.88 -33.59 -16.68
C GLY A 422 24.35 -33.42 -16.71
N THR A 423 23.85 -32.19 -16.95
CA THR A 423 22.41 -31.94 -17.11
C THR A 423 22.00 -32.02 -18.57
N ASP A 424 21.30 -33.10 -18.96
CA ASP A 424 20.71 -33.21 -20.30
C ASP A 424 19.27 -32.67 -20.41
N GLU A 425 18.70 -32.22 -19.30
CA GLU A 425 17.29 -31.84 -19.20
C GLU A 425 16.99 -30.45 -19.80
N SER A 426 15.71 -30.20 -20.09
CA SER A 426 15.22 -28.86 -20.48
C SER A 426 15.16 -27.93 -19.27
N ILE A 427 15.22 -26.63 -19.51
CA ILE A 427 15.19 -25.61 -18.44
C ILE A 427 13.96 -25.74 -17.53
N SER A 428 12.80 -26.06 -18.09
CA SER A 428 11.56 -26.28 -17.32
C SER A 428 11.62 -27.54 -16.45
N LYS A 429 12.15 -28.66 -16.97
CA LYS A 429 12.28 -29.91 -16.19
C LYS A 429 13.35 -29.77 -15.10
N TYR A 430 14.51 -29.23 -15.46
CA TYR A 430 15.58 -28.91 -14.51
C TYR A 430 15.20 -27.78 -13.56
N PHE A 431 14.07 -27.05 -13.70
CA PHE A 431 13.65 -26.04 -12.72
C PHE A 431 12.37 -26.38 -11.93
N HIS A 432 11.79 -27.58 -12.11
CA HIS A 432 10.39 -27.84 -11.81
C HIS A 432 9.97 -27.76 -10.31
N HIS A 433 10.79 -28.21 -9.36
CA HIS A 433 10.41 -28.32 -7.94
C HIS A 433 11.11 -27.34 -7.00
N ALA A 434 11.74 -26.27 -7.51
CA ALA A 434 12.52 -25.35 -6.67
C ALA A 434 11.69 -24.74 -5.54
N PHE A 435 10.41 -24.51 -5.86
CA PHE A 435 9.33 -24.17 -4.95
C PHE A 435 9.03 -25.26 -3.90
N ASP A 436 8.82 -26.51 -4.32
CA ASP A 436 8.45 -27.61 -3.45
C ASP A 436 9.56 -28.06 -2.51
N TRP A 437 10.81 -28.04 -2.98
CA TRP A 437 11.94 -28.61 -2.28
C TRP A 437 12.63 -27.62 -1.35
N SER A 438 12.72 -26.34 -1.73
CA SER A 438 13.26 -25.28 -0.85
C SER A 438 12.16 -24.48 -0.15
N ALA A 439 11.27 -23.81 -0.89
CA ALA A 439 10.37 -22.82 -0.30
C ALA A 439 9.27 -23.46 0.60
N ASN A 440 8.60 -24.53 0.14
CA ASN A 440 7.61 -25.25 0.96
C ASN A 440 8.25 -25.93 2.19
N ARG A 441 9.48 -26.45 2.04
CA ARG A 441 10.26 -27.05 3.13
C ARG A 441 10.65 -26.02 4.19
N ASP A 442 11.09 -24.84 3.77
CA ASP A 442 11.45 -23.75 4.67
C ASP A 442 10.21 -23.21 5.40
N GLN A 443 9.06 -23.07 4.72
CA GLN A 443 7.78 -22.71 5.35
C GLN A 443 7.34 -23.75 6.40
N TRP A 444 7.42 -25.04 6.04
CA TRP A 444 7.06 -26.13 6.95
C TRP A 444 7.97 -26.20 8.19
N THR A 445 9.28 -26.08 8.00
CA THR A 445 10.25 -26.25 9.10
C THR A 445 10.46 -24.98 9.93
N GLY A 446 10.37 -23.80 9.33
CA GLY A 446 10.57 -22.51 9.99
C GLY A 446 9.31 -21.86 10.57
N LEU A 447 8.12 -22.17 10.05
CA LEU A 447 6.85 -21.57 10.51
C LEU A 447 5.81 -22.62 10.92
N LEU A 448 5.32 -23.43 9.98
CA LEU A 448 4.07 -24.18 10.16
C LEU A 448 4.19 -25.27 11.22
N LYS A 449 5.25 -26.08 11.21
CA LYS A 449 5.43 -27.15 12.20
C LYS A 449 5.58 -26.61 13.63
N PRO A 450 6.47 -25.63 13.92
CA PRO A 450 6.51 -24.98 15.23
C PRO A 450 5.15 -24.42 15.68
N PHE A 451 4.47 -23.66 14.82
CA PHE A 451 3.16 -23.07 15.10
C PHE A 451 2.09 -24.13 15.44
N ILE A 452 1.97 -25.18 14.62
CA ILE A 452 0.98 -26.25 14.83
C ILE A 452 1.25 -26.98 16.14
N THR A 453 2.52 -27.24 16.49
CA THR A 453 2.90 -27.84 17.77
C THR A 453 2.49 -26.93 18.94
N GLU A 454 2.93 -25.68 18.95
CA GLU A 454 2.65 -24.72 20.03
C GLU A 454 1.14 -24.45 20.20
N TYR A 455 0.40 -24.33 19.09
CA TYR A 455 -1.06 -24.18 19.13
C TYR A 455 -1.73 -25.41 19.72
N THR A 456 -1.31 -26.62 19.32
CA THR A 456 -1.91 -27.88 19.82
C THR A 456 -1.65 -28.06 21.31
N GLU A 457 -0.45 -27.73 21.79
CA GLU A 457 -0.08 -27.80 23.20
C GLU A 457 -0.87 -26.79 24.06
N LYS A 458 -1.06 -25.56 23.58
CA LYS A 458 -1.79 -24.51 24.32
C LYS A 458 -3.31 -24.61 24.24
N MET A 459 -3.87 -25.06 23.11
CA MET A 459 -5.32 -25.08 22.84
C MET A 459 -5.96 -26.47 22.94
N GLY A 460 -5.17 -27.53 23.16
CA GLY A 460 -5.65 -28.91 23.26
C GLY A 460 -6.17 -29.53 21.96
N LYS A 461 -6.00 -28.84 20.82
CA LYS A 461 -6.43 -29.25 19.47
C LYS A 461 -5.55 -28.58 18.41
N PRO A 462 -5.35 -29.21 17.23
CA PRO A 462 -4.63 -28.57 16.13
C PRO A 462 -5.39 -27.35 15.57
N PRO A 463 -4.70 -26.39 14.94
CA PRO A 463 -5.32 -25.25 14.29
C PRO A 463 -6.09 -25.70 13.04
N ILE A 464 -7.12 -24.92 12.67
CA ILE A 464 -7.75 -25.05 11.35
C ILE A 464 -6.87 -24.33 10.33
N LEU A 465 -6.59 -24.99 9.22
CA LEU A 465 -5.77 -24.49 8.12
C LEU A 465 -6.63 -24.43 6.85
N ASN A 466 -6.44 -23.40 6.04
CA ASN A 466 -7.08 -23.26 4.74
C ASN A 466 -6.66 -24.42 3.81
N PRO A 467 -7.46 -24.80 2.79
CA PRO A 467 -7.32 -26.06 2.07
C PRO A 467 -5.93 -26.34 1.47
N GLN A 468 -5.25 -25.31 0.97
CA GLN A 468 -3.91 -25.44 0.35
C GLN A 468 -2.81 -25.65 1.40
N VAL A 469 -2.80 -24.84 2.46
CA VAL A 469 -1.90 -25.02 3.61
C VAL A 469 -2.12 -26.40 4.24
N ARG A 470 -3.38 -26.81 4.42
CA ARG A 470 -3.75 -28.15 4.90
C ARG A 470 -3.25 -29.26 3.97
N PHE A 471 -3.40 -29.10 2.64
CA PHE A 471 -2.92 -30.07 1.66
C PHE A 471 -1.40 -30.26 1.76
N LYS A 472 -0.61 -29.20 1.95
CA LYS A 472 0.85 -29.34 2.17
C LYS A 472 1.16 -30.10 3.45
N VAL A 473 0.54 -29.71 4.58
CA VAL A 473 0.78 -30.32 5.89
C VAL A 473 0.43 -31.81 5.91
N GLN A 474 -0.65 -32.21 5.23
CA GLN A 474 -1.11 -33.60 5.17
C GLN A 474 -0.46 -34.42 4.04
N GLY A 475 -0.23 -33.82 2.87
CA GLY A 475 0.20 -34.52 1.67
C GLY A 475 1.71 -34.64 1.47
N LEU A 476 2.51 -33.68 1.95
CA LEU A 476 3.95 -33.63 1.65
C LEU A 476 4.84 -34.27 2.73
N TYR A 477 4.33 -34.47 3.95
CA TYR A 477 5.20 -34.78 5.11
C TYR A 477 4.75 -35.95 6.02
N THR A 478 3.58 -36.57 5.81
CA THR A 478 3.11 -37.66 6.68
C THR A 478 3.23 -39.08 6.11
N ASP A 479 3.38 -39.25 4.79
CA ASP A 479 3.61 -40.56 4.18
C ASP A 479 5.08 -40.75 3.78
N ARG A 480 5.66 -41.91 4.13
CA ARG A 480 7.02 -42.31 3.74
C ARG A 480 7.05 -43.13 2.44
N ASN A 481 5.88 -43.62 1.99
CA ASN A 481 5.72 -44.46 0.83
C ASN A 481 5.27 -43.68 -0.42
N SER A 482 4.76 -42.45 -0.28
CA SER A 482 4.47 -41.52 -1.36
C SER A 482 5.73 -40.93 -2.02
N ARG A 483 6.63 -41.81 -2.48
CA ARG A 483 7.77 -41.43 -3.33
C ARG A 483 7.27 -41.09 -4.74
N ALA A 484 6.84 -39.84 -4.94
CA ALA A 484 6.64 -39.29 -6.26
C ALA A 484 8.00 -38.96 -6.90
N GLU A 485 8.34 -39.66 -7.98
CA GLU A 485 9.49 -39.34 -8.85
C GLU A 485 9.13 -38.09 -9.69
N GLY A 486 9.92 -37.01 -9.81
CA GLY A 486 11.29 -36.70 -9.38
C GLY A 486 11.98 -35.77 -10.41
N ARG A 487 12.05 -34.45 -10.17
CA ARG A 487 12.43 -33.35 -11.14
C ARG A 487 12.96 -32.10 -10.35
N GLY A 488 13.69 -31.09 -10.89
CA GLY A 488 14.14 -29.85 -10.14
C GLY A 488 15.61 -29.33 -10.36
N ASP A 489 16.12 -28.10 -10.06
CA ASP A 489 15.58 -26.78 -9.55
C ASP A 489 16.24 -25.43 -10.10
N GLY A 490 15.43 -24.37 -10.42
CA GLY A 490 15.62 -22.87 -10.54
C GLY A 490 16.74 -22.04 -11.30
N TYR A 491 16.33 -21.01 -12.10
CA TYR A 491 16.96 -19.67 -12.46
C TYR A 491 18.10 -19.51 -13.54
N SER A 492 18.30 -18.38 -14.29
CA SER A 492 18.33 -16.94 -13.89
C SER A 492 18.39 -15.85 -15.03
N SER A 493 18.14 -14.59 -14.65
CA SER A 493 18.51 -13.24 -15.20
C SER A 493 18.58 -12.87 -16.71
N SER A 494 17.67 -11.96 -17.13
CA SER A 494 17.79 -10.92 -18.18
C SER A 494 16.60 -9.93 -18.05
N ILE A 495 16.58 -8.75 -18.70
CA ILE A 495 15.35 -7.93 -18.81
C ILE A 495 14.37 -8.66 -19.73
N ILE A 496 13.56 -9.51 -19.12
CA ILE A 496 12.56 -10.33 -19.78
C ILE A 496 11.21 -9.63 -19.65
N VAL A 497 10.60 -9.35 -20.80
CA VAL A 497 9.17 -9.05 -20.88
C VAL A 497 8.39 -10.36 -20.71
N LEU A 498 7.70 -10.50 -19.58
CA LEU A 498 6.79 -11.62 -19.31
C LEU A 498 5.33 -11.17 -19.37
N PRO A 499 4.44 -11.94 -20.02
CA PRO A 499 2.99 -11.79 -19.88
C PRO A 499 2.52 -12.43 -18.57
N TRP A 500 1.66 -11.74 -17.81
CA TRP A 500 1.16 -12.24 -16.52
C TRP A 500 -0.33 -12.64 -16.51
N THR A 501 -1.10 -12.20 -17.50
CA THR A 501 -2.55 -12.42 -17.58
C THR A 501 -3.00 -12.71 -19.02
N ASN A 502 -3.92 -13.66 -19.17
CA ASN A 502 -4.62 -13.96 -20.43
C ASN A 502 -5.96 -13.19 -20.44
N VAL A 503 -6.04 -12.02 -21.10
CA VAL A 503 -7.28 -11.20 -21.13
C VAL A 503 -7.37 -10.25 -22.32
N GLY A 504 -8.60 -9.98 -22.77
CA GLY A 504 -8.88 -9.01 -23.84
C GLY A 504 -10.31 -9.02 -24.44
N THR A 505 -11.24 -9.85 -23.93
CA THR A 505 -12.57 -10.04 -24.58
C THR A 505 -13.79 -9.84 -23.68
N THR A 506 -13.63 -9.64 -22.37
CA THR A 506 -14.75 -9.44 -21.43
C THR A 506 -14.81 -7.96 -21.03
N PRO A 507 -15.69 -7.15 -21.65
CA PRO A 507 -15.93 -5.80 -21.18
C PRO A 507 -16.60 -5.81 -19.80
N TYR A 508 -16.26 -4.85 -18.95
CA TYR A 508 -16.85 -4.64 -17.63
C TYR A 508 -17.11 -3.14 -17.41
N ILE A 509 -17.95 -2.76 -16.44
CA ILE A 509 -18.18 -1.36 -16.11
C ILE A 509 -17.21 -0.95 -15.00
N SER A 510 -16.25 -0.10 -15.36
CA SER A 510 -15.26 0.43 -14.44
C SER A 510 -15.91 1.31 -13.38
N LYS A 511 -15.93 0.82 -12.14
CA LYS A 511 -16.41 1.60 -10.98
C LYS A 511 -15.58 2.86 -10.73
N PHE A 512 -14.38 2.95 -11.32
CA PHE A 512 -13.50 4.11 -11.24
C PHE A 512 -13.80 5.14 -12.33
N THR A 513 -13.79 4.76 -13.62
CA THR A 513 -13.98 5.71 -14.73
C THR A 513 -15.44 5.91 -15.15
N GLN A 514 -16.36 5.06 -14.67
CA GLN A 514 -17.76 4.95 -15.09
C GLN A 514 -17.93 4.66 -16.60
N LYS A 515 -16.92 4.01 -17.21
CA LYS A 515 -16.92 3.58 -18.62
C LYS A 515 -16.85 2.07 -18.74
N THR A 516 -17.24 1.57 -19.90
CA THR A 516 -16.92 0.20 -20.33
C THR A 516 -15.41 0.10 -20.59
N GLU A 517 -14.74 -0.81 -19.89
CA GLU A 517 -13.31 -1.08 -20.02
C GLU A 517 -13.05 -2.56 -20.31
N GLN A 518 -11.85 -2.90 -20.78
CA GLN A 518 -11.35 -4.28 -20.88
C GLN A 518 -10.49 -4.64 -19.67
N LEU A 519 -10.39 -5.93 -19.35
CA LEU A 519 -9.58 -6.42 -18.24
C LEU A 519 -8.06 -6.23 -18.49
N PRO A 520 -7.25 -5.95 -17.45
CA PRO A 520 -5.88 -5.49 -17.62
C PRO A 520 -4.89 -6.52 -18.19
N ALA A 521 -4.17 -6.12 -19.23
CA ALA A 521 -2.98 -6.81 -19.72
C ALA A 521 -1.74 -6.32 -18.96
N ALA A 522 -0.91 -7.24 -18.46
CA ALA A 522 0.24 -6.91 -17.62
C ALA A 522 1.57 -7.43 -18.19
N VAL A 523 2.55 -6.52 -18.28
CA VAL A 523 3.93 -6.76 -18.75
C VAL A 523 4.90 -6.55 -17.58
N GLY A 524 5.73 -7.56 -17.30
CA GLY A 524 6.85 -7.43 -16.36
C GLY A 524 8.13 -6.90 -17.00
N PHE A 525 9.00 -6.27 -16.20
CA PHE A 525 10.40 -5.97 -16.54
C PHE A 525 11.32 -6.57 -15.45
N ILE A 526 12.49 -7.11 -15.82
CA ILE A 526 13.38 -7.83 -14.89
C ILE A 526 14.83 -7.31 -14.99
N ALA A 527 15.15 -6.24 -14.27
CA ALA A 527 16.50 -5.66 -14.28
C ALA A 527 17.56 -6.55 -13.58
N ALA A 528 18.85 -6.20 -13.76
CA ALA A 528 19.95 -6.87 -13.08
C ALA A 528 19.93 -6.63 -11.56
N LYS A 529 20.55 -7.52 -10.78
CA LYS A 529 20.60 -7.42 -9.30
C LYS A 529 21.08 -6.04 -8.84
N GLY A 530 20.35 -5.41 -7.92
CA GLY A 530 20.62 -4.07 -7.38
C GLY A 530 20.10 -2.91 -8.24
N SER A 531 19.39 -3.17 -9.34
CA SER A 531 18.85 -2.14 -10.24
C SER A 531 17.47 -1.60 -9.81
N ASP A 532 17.04 -1.85 -8.58
CA ASP A 532 15.64 -1.74 -8.15
C ASP A 532 15.08 -0.30 -8.27
N VAL A 533 15.81 0.69 -7.76
CA VAL A 533 15.44 2.11 -7.92
C VAL A 533 15.55 2.56 -9.38
N MET A 534 16.57 2.09 -10.12
CA MET A 534 16.74 2.42 -11.54
C MET A 534 15.56 1.91 -12.38
N LEU A 535 15.07 0.70 -12.09
CA LEU A 535 13.94 0.12 -12.81
C LEU A 535 12.64 0.88 -12.54
N ALA A 536 12.41 1.33 -11.30
CA ALA A 536 11.25 2.17 -10.99
C ALA A 536 11.36 3.59 -11.60
N ASP A 537 12.56 4.17 -11.64
CA ASP A 537 12.82 5.44 -12.35
C ASP A 537 12.62 5.31 -13.87
N PHE A 538 13.07 4.21 -14.47
CA PHE A 538 12.80 3.88 -15.87
C PHE A 538 11.30 3.77 -16.14
N VAL A 539 10.53 3.05 -15.30
CA VAL A 539 9.08 2.92 -15.45
C VAL A 539 8.37 4.27 -15.26
N SER A 540 8.81 5.13 -14.34
CA SER A 540 8.31 6.51 -14.20
C SER A 540 8.50 7.30 -15.50
N LYS A 541 9.75 7.39 -15.99
CA LYS A 541 10.10 8.11 -17.23
C LYS A 541 9.38 7.54 -18.47
N LEU A 542 9.14 6.24 -18.50
CA LEU A 542 8.42 5.55 -19.57
C LEU A 542 6.93 5.97 -19.62
N PHE A 543 6.29 6.17 -18.47
CA PHE A 543 4.91 6.63 -18.36
C PHE A 543 4.76 8.17 -18.37
N GLU A 544 5.85 8.91 -18.12
CA GLU A 544 5.93 10.36 -18.33
C GLU A 544 6.00 10.75 -19.83
N ASP A 545 6.40 9.82 -20.71
CA ASP A 545 6.49 10.07 -22.15
C ASP A 545 5.11 9.98 -22.85
N PRO A 546 4.64 11.07 -23.49
CA PRO A 546 3.29 11.14 -24.07
C PRO A 546 3.09 10.27 -25.33
N TYR A 547 4.14 9.65 -25.87
CA TYR A 547 4.03 8.70 -26.98
C TYR A 547 3.93 7.23 -26.51
N THR A 548 4.32 6.95 -25.26
CA THR A 548 4.25 5.61 -24.68
C THR A 548 2.87 5.30 -24.10
N VAL A 549 2.25 6.25 -23.41
CA VAL A 549 0.93 6.05 -22.80
C VAL A 549 -0.17 6.33 -23.83
N ILE A 550 -0.89 5.27 -24.22
CA ILE A 550 -2.09 5.38 -25.05
C ILE A 550 -3.18 6.08 -24.24
N LYS A 551 -3.63 7.25 -24.68
CA LYS A 551 -4.90 7.82 -24.19
C LYS A 551 -6.06 7.00 -24.77
N PRO A 552 -7.18 6.79 -24.08
CA PRO A 552 -8.32 6.03 -24.63
C PRO A 552 -8.83 6.54 -25.99
N GLU A 553 -8.62 7.82 -26.28
CA GLU A 553 -8.87 8.48 -27.57
C GLU A 553 -8.07 7.89 -28.76
N GLN A 554 -7.00 7.14 -28.50
CA GLN A 554 -6.03 6.63 -29.48
C GLN A 554 -6.12 5.12 -29.70
N GLU A 555 -6.93 4.38 -28.93
CA GLU A 555 -7.08 2.92 -29.05
C GLU A 555 -7.75 2.47 -30.35
N GLN A 556 -8.44 3.38 -31.06
CA GLN A 556 -9.19 3.08 -32.28
C GLN A 556 -8.39 3.25 -33.57
N ALA A 557 -7.09 3.55 -33.50
CA ALA A 557 -6.23 3.65 -34.67
C ALA A 557 -5.91 2.23 -35.21
N PRO A 558 -6.23 1.89 -36.48
CA PRO A 558 -5.82 0.62 -37.06
C PRO A 558 -4.30 0.56 -37.18
N LEU A 559 -3.71 -0.57 -36.77
CA LEU A 559 -2.28 -0.84 -36.93
C LEU A 559 -1.94 -0.98 -38.42
N SER A 560 -0.81 -0.40 -38.82
CA SER A 560 -0.28 -0.35 -40.20
C SER A 560 0.81 -1.39 -40.43
#